data_AF-A0A392M9P5-F1
#
_entry.id   AF-A0A392M9P5-F1
#
_cell.length_a   1.000
_cell.length_b   1.000
_cell.length_c   1.000
_cell.angle_alpha   90.00
_cell.angle_beta   90.00
_cell.angle_gamma   90.00
#
_symmetry.space_group_name_H-M   'P 1'
#
loop_
_entity.id
_entity.type
_entity.pdbx_description
1 polymer ?
#
loop_
_entity_poly.entity_id
_entity_poly.type
_entity_poly.pdbx_seq_one_letter_code
_entity_poly.pdbx_strand_id
1 'polypeptide(L)'
;VLISKTKIEGEEALRRLVIALNALAAIFIIQKDYYQAALLYNEALALAEEHSEDFRLDPLLNIHIHHNLAEIFPLAQNFALILPSKGKQFSGTSAVNTTKKHFIVKVDHDQVKRHKISSFDDANSTVASAEPSNVDDLSASSVKYLIAECEDSKQKYLSVFSSKLAAAQQEFQNSYTQVNKAYHDTGTNQTTFWWLEALHHAEQNKDFSTELIRKIEEALSGNSNSSKSSRIPARFRSIHSLKYQIQTDLDQLEASRKVLLDRLLEIDQTMETPEDEDIERVGKCRNCQPNCDGPPCVLCELDELFQAYEARLFVLKNERGGIISSAEEA
;
A
#
# COMPACT_ATOMS: atom_id res chain seq x y z
N VAL A 1 1.35 -8.60 -27.86
CA VAL A 1 0.68 -7.29 -27.68
C VAL A 1 -0.84 -7.43 -27.68
N LEU A 2 -1.48 -7.93 -28.73
CA LEU A 2 -2.94 -8.10 -28.81
C LEU A 2 -3.52 -8.97 -27.67
N ILE A 3 -2.94 -10.15 -27.41
CA ILE A 3 -3.41 -11.06 -26.35
C ILE A 3 -3.36 -10.39 -24.95
N SER A 4 -2.27 -9.68 -24.65
CA SER A 4 -2.13 -8.96 -23.37
C SER A 4 -3.14 -7.83 -23.25
N LYS A 5 -3.43 -7.11 -24.34
CA LYS A 5 -4.46 -6.06 -24.35
C LYS A 5 -5.85 -6.66 -24.12
N THR A 6 -6.21 -7.73 -24.83
CA THR A 6 -7.48 -8.43 -24.64
C THR A 6 -7.64 -8.98 -23.23
N LYS A 7 -6.56 -9.50 -22.63
CA LYS A 7 -6.57 -9.95 -21.23
C LYS A 7 -6.89 -8.80 -20.27
N ILE A 8 -6.21 -7.66 -20.40
CA ILE A 8 -6.46 -6.47 -19.57
C ILE A 8 -7.89 -5.96 -19.76
N GLU A 9 -8.40 -5.94 -21.00
CA GLU A 9 -9.78 -5.54 -21.27
C GLU A 9 -10.81 -6.49 -20.63
N GLY A 10 -10.53 -7.80 -20.64
CA GLY A 10 -11.35 -8.81 -19.97
C GLY A 10 -11.32 -8.70 -18.45
N GLU A 11 -10.14 -8.52 -17.85
CA GLU A 11 -9.97 -8.28 -16.41
C GLU A 11 -10.71 -7.00 -15.97
N GLU A 12 -10.63 -5.93 -16.76
CA GLU A 12 -11.35 -4.68 -16.50
C GLU A 12 -12.88 -4.85 -16.63
N ALA A 13 -13.36 -5.62 -17.60
CA ALA A 13 -14.78 -5.92 -17.75
C ALA A 13 -15.31 -6.74 -16.57
N LEU A 14 -14.58 -7.78 -16.15
CA LEU A 14 -14.90 -8.58 -14.97
C LEU A 14 -14.92 -7.72 -13.70
N ARG A 15 -13.92 -6.85 -13.51
CA ARG A 15 -13.83 -5.92 -12.39
C ARG A 15 -15.07 -5.01 -12.32
N ARG A 16 -15.49 -4.43 -13.43
CA ARG A 16 -16.68 -3.56 -13.50
C ARG A 16 -17.98 -4.31 -13.16
N LEU A 17 -18.13 -5.53 -13.66
CA LEU A 17 -19.31 -6.36 -13.39
C LEU A 17 -19.40 -6.72 -11.90
N VAL A 18 -18.29 -7.17 -11.32
CA VAL A 18 -18.23 -7.51 -9.88
C VAL A 18 -18.46 -6.28 -8.99
N ILE A 19 -17.91 -5.11 -9.35
CA ILE A 19 -18.20 -3.86 -8.62
C ILE A 19 -19.70 -3.55 -8.63
N ALA A 20 -20.37 -3.70 -9.78
CA ALA A 20 -21.80 -3.45 -9.87
C ALA A 20 -22.62 -4.42 -9.00
N LEU A 21 -22.26 -5.70 -8.99
CA LEU A 21 -22.91 -6.71 -8.14
C LEU A 21 -22.68 -6.42 -6.65
N ASN A 22 -21.46 -6.07 -6.24
CA ASN A 22 -21.15 -5.69 -4.86
C ASN A 22 -21.93 -4.44 -4.43
N ALA A 23 -22.03 -3.44 -5.30
CA ALA A 23 -22.80 -2.23 -5.02
C ALA A 23 -24.31 -2.51 -4.87
N LEU A 24 -24.87 -3.36 -5.74
CA LEU A 24 -26.26 -3.79 -5.63
C LEU A 24 -26.50 -4.60 -4.34
N ALA A 25 -25.57 -5.51 -3.99
CA ALA A 25 -25.65 -6.28 -2.76
C ALA A 25 -25.64 -5.36 -1.53
N ALA A 26 -24.77 -4.35 -1.51
CA ALA A 26 -24.73 -3.34 -0.44
C ALA A 26 -26.05 -2.57 -0.31
N ILE A 27 -26.73 -2.24 -1.42
CA ILE A 27 -28.06 -1.61 -1.39
C ILE A 27 -29.08 -2.53 -0.71
N PHE A 28 -29.08 -3.83 -1.05
CA PHE A 28 -29.97 -4.80 -0.40
C PHE A 28 -29.65 -4.99 1.09
N ILE A 29 -28.38 -4.94 1.50
CA ILE A 29 -27.99 -4.92 2.93
C ILE A 29 -28.60 -3.72 3.64
N ILE A 30 -28.52 -2.52 3.07
CA ILE A 30 -29.12 -1.30 3.64
C ILE A 30 -30.64 -1.46 3.77
N GLN A 31 -31.28 -2.12 2.80
CA GLN A 31 -32.71 -2.44 2.81
C GLN A 31 -33.07 -3.61 3.73
N LYS A 32 -32.08 -4.24 4.40
CA LYS A 32 -32.21 -5.43 5.25
C LYS A 32 -32.73 -6.67 4.50
N ASP A 33 -32.59 -6.70 3.18
CA ASP A 33 -32.86 -7.90 2.37
C ASP A 33 -31.55 -8.69 2.20
N TYR A 34 -31.18 -9.42 3.25
CA TYR A 34 -29.94 -10.19 3.28
C TYR A 34 -29.95 -11.36 2.29
N TYR A 35 -31.14 -11.86 1.92
CA TYR A 35 -31.26 -12.95 0.96
C TYR A 35 -30.86 -12.48 -0.44
N GLN A 36 -31.38 -11.35 -0.91
CA GLN A 36 -31.01 -10.79 -2.21
C GLN A 36 -29.54 -10.35 -2.24
N ALA A 37 -29.04 -9.75 -1.16
CA ALA A 37 -27.63 -9.39 -1.05
C ALA A 37 -26.71 -10.61 -1.22
N ALA A 38 -27.05 -11.72 -0.55
CA ALA A 38 -26.26 -12.94 -0.60
C ALA A 38 -26.33 -13.65 -1.96
N LEU A 39 -27.46 -13.57 -2.68
CA LEU A 39 -27.56 -14.03 -4.07
C LEU A 39 -26.60 -13.27 -5.00
N LEU A 40 -26.55 -11.95 -4.88
CA LEU A 40 -25.66 -11.12 -5.72
C LEU A 40 -24.17 -11.37 -5.42
N TYR A 41 -23.80 -11.55 -4.15
CA TYR A 41 -22.45 -11.94 -3.80
C TYR A 41 -22.07 -13.32 -4.33
N ASN A 42 -22.98 -14.30 -4.27
CA ASN A 42 -22.76 -15.61 -4.88
C ASN A 42 -22.64 -15.53 -6.41
N GLU A 43 -23.43 -14.68 -7.07
CA GLU A 43 -23.31 -14.43 -8.51
C GLU A 43 -21.94 -13.83 -8.85
N ALA A 44 -21.45 -12.88 -8.03
CA ALA A 44 -20.12 -12.31 -8.20
C ALA A 44 -19.01 -13.36 -8.04
N LEU A 45 -19.12 -14.28 -7.08
CA LEU A 45 -18.19 -15.40 -6.91
C LEU A 45 -18.26 -16.37 -8.10
N ALA A 46 -19.46 -16.71 -8.57
CA ALA A 46 -19.65 -17.62 -9.69
C ALA A 46 -19.01 -17.06 -10.97
N LEU A 47 -19.17 -15.76 -11.23
CA LEU A 47 -18.54 -15.08 -12.36
C LEU A 47 -17.02 -15.04 -12.25
N ALA A 48 -16.50 -14.82 -11.04
CA ALA A 48 -15.06 -14.83 -10.80
C ALA A 48 -14.45 -16.23 -11.05
N GLU A 49 -15.12 -17.29 -10.59
CA GLU A 49 -14.69 -18.68 -10.81
C GLU A 49 -14.81 -19.08 -12.29
N GLU A 50 -15.93 -18.75 -12.95
CA GLU A 50 -16.19 -19.06 -14.37
C GLU A 50 -15.08 -18.53 -15.29
N HIS A 51 -14.50 -17.38 -14.94
CA HIS A 51 -13.49 -16.70 -15.76
C HIS A 51 -12.07 -16.77 -15.19
N SER A 52 -11.84 -17.54 -14.12
CA SER A 52 -10.57 -17.56 -13.36
C SER A 52 -9.35 -18.01 -14.17
N GLU A 53 -9.53 -18.83 -15.22
CA GLU A 53 -8.43 -19.29 -16.09
C GLU A 53 -7.86 -18.17 -16.96
N ASP A 54 -8.72 -17.26 -17.42
CA ASP A 54 -8.38 -16.21 -18.38
C ASP A 54 -8.19 -14.84 -17.72
N PHE A 55 -9.05 -14.52 -16.75
CA PHE A 55 -9.17 -13.20 -16.14
C PHE A 55 -9.03 -13.28 -14.63
N ARG A 56 -8.11 -12.49 -14.08
CA ARG A 56 -7.94 -12.37 -12.63
C ARG A 56 -8.87 -11.30 -12.10
N LEU A 57 -9.67 -11.66 -11.10
CA LEU A 57 -10.40 -10.67 -10.30
C LEU A 57 -9.44 -9.92 -9.38
N ASP A 58 -9.73 -8.64 -9.17
CA ASP A 58 -9.08 -7.81 -8.15
C ASP A 58 -9.23 -8.47 -6.75
N PRO A 59 -8.12 -8.78 -6.04
CA PRO A 59 -8.17 -9.40 -4.73
C PRO A 59 -9.03 -8.64 -3.70
N LEU A 60 -9.08 -7.31 -3.77
CA LEU A 60 -9.87 -6.49 -2.84
C LEU A 60 -11.37 -6.68 -3.06
N LEU A 61 -11.80 -6.86 -4.31
CA LEU A 61 -13.19 -7.20 -4.62
C LEU A 61 -13.53 -8.59 -4.09
N ASN A 62 -12.60 -9.54 -4.20
CA ASN A 62 -12.80 -10.88 -3.67
C ASN A 62 -12.89 -10.91 -2.14
N ILE A 63 -12.02 -10.16 -1.45
CA ILE A 63 -12.06 -9.97 0.01
C ILE A 63 -13.40 -9.35 0.43
N HIS A 64 -13.86 -8.32 -0.30
CA HIS A 64 -15.15 -7.67 -0.03
C HIS A 64 -16.30 -8.67 -0.08
N ILE A 65 -16.37 -9.50 -1.12
CA ILE A 65 -17.45 -10.48 -1.27
C ILE A 65 -17.43 -11.49 -0.11
N HIS A 66 -16.28 -12.12 0.18
CA HIS A 66 -16.17 -13.13 1.22
C HIS A 66 -16.46 -12.57 2.62
N HIS A 67 -15.95 -11.37 2.92
CA HIS A 67 -16.17 -10.71 4.20
C HIS A 67 -17.66 -10.40 4.41
N ASN A 68 -18.29 -9.69 3.47
CA ASN A 68 -19.69 -9.30 3.61
C ASN A 68 -20.61 -10.52 3.58
N LEU A 69 -20.33 -11.52 2.74
CA LEU A 69 -21.11 -12.75 2.72
C LEU A 69 -21.04 -13.47 4.06
N ALA A 70 -19.85 -13.59 4.67
CA ALA A 70 -19.71 -14.18 6.01
C ALA A 70 -20.50 -13.42 7.08
N GLU A 71 -20.57 -12.09 7.01
CA GLU A 71 -21.33 -11.26 7.96
C GLU A 71 -22.85 -11.41 7.81
N ILE A 72 -23.36 -11.47 6.57
CA ILE A 72 -24.81 -11.52 6.33
C ILE A 72 -25.38 -12.95 6.31
N PHE A 73 -24.54 -13.97 6.12
CA PHE A 73 -24.97 -15.36 6.04
C PHE A 73 -25.77 -15.84 7.27
N PRO A 74 -25.40 -15.49 8.53
CA PRO A 74 -26.22 -15.80 9.70
C PRO A 74 -27.57 -15.06 9.75
N LEU A 75 -27.68 -13.93 9.04
CA LEU A 75 -28.87 -13.07 9.02
C LEU A 75 -29.85 -13.45 7.91
N ALA A 76 -29.37 -14.11 6.86
CA ALA A 76 -30.18 -14.57 5.74
C ALA A 76 -30.96 -15.84 6.11
N GLN A 77 -32.17 -15.67 6.65
CA GLN A 77 -33.10 -16.77 6.89
C GLN A 77 -33.32 -17.57 5.59
N ASN A 78 -33.10 -18.88 5.63
CA ASN A 78 -33.21 -19.85 4.51
C ASN A 78 -32.03 -19.91 3.50
N PHE A 79 -30.87 -19.33 3.80
CA PHE A 79 -29.74 -19.34 2.86
C PHE A 79 -28.94 -20.66 2.81
N ALA A 80 -29.12 -21.56 3.78
CA ALA A 80 -28.40 -22.83 3.89
C ALA A 80 -28.59 -23.79 2.68
N LEU A 81 -29.47 -23.46 1.73
CA LEU A 81 -29.79 -24.29 0.57
C LEU A 81 -29.03 -23.94 -0.72
N ILE A 82 -28.23 -22.87 -0.75
CA ILE A 82 -27.68 -22.31 -2.02
C ILE A 82 -26.14 -22.40 -2.12
N LEU A 83 -25.42 -22.73 -1.05
CA LEU A 83 -23.96 -22.82 -1.15
C LEU A 83 -23.53 -24.02 -2.00
N PRO A 84 -22.65 -23.86 -3.01
CA PRO A 84 -22.09 -24.98 -3.73
C PRO A 84 -21.23 -25.83 -2.78
N SER A 85 -21.75 -26.99 -2.37
CA SER A 85 -20.98 -28.00 -1.64
C SER A 85 -19.87 -28.54 -2.55
N LYS A 86 -18.67 -27.95 -2.55
CA LYS A 86 -17.46 -28.58 -3.13
C LYS A 86 -17.09 -29.76 -2.23
N GLY A 87 -17.64 -30.93 -2.53
CA GLY A 87 -17.45 -32.13 -1.71
C GLY A 87 -18.02 -33.41 -2.30
N LYS A 88 -17.79 -33.70 -3.58
CA LYS A 88 -17.79 -35.07 -4.15
C LYS A 88 -17.20 -35.03 -5.55
N GLN A 89 -16.01 -35.62 -5.70
CA GLN A 89 -15.51 -36.04 -7.01
C GLN A 89 -16.55 -36.98 -7.65
N PHE A 90 -17.00 -36.64 -8.86
CA PHE A 90 -17.49 -37.63 -9.80
C PHE A 90 -16.87 -37.36 -11.16
N SER A 91 -15.87 -38.18 -11.48
CA SER A 91 -15.56 -38.58 -12.84
C SER A 91 -16.82 -39.17 -13.49
N GLY A 92 -17.17 -38.69 -14.69
CA GLY A 92 -18.28 -39.24 -15.46
C GLY A 92 -18.91 -38.22 -16.39
N THR A 93 -18.40 -38.16 -17.62
CA THR A 93 -19.05 -37.58 -18.79
C THR A 93 -20.54 -37.90 -18.85
N SER A 94 -21.40 -36.87 -18.85
CA SER A 94 -22.68 -36.93 -19.56
C SER A 94 -23.21 -35.52 -19.84
N ALA A 95 -23.57 -35.29 -21.10
CA ALA A 95 -24.06 -34.04 -21.64
C ALA A 95 -25.40 -33.63 -21.02
N VAL A 96 -25.53 -32.38 -20.59
CA VAL A 96 -26.84 -31.79 -20.24
C VAL A 96 -26.92 -30.36 -20.77
N ASN A 97 -28.03 -30.11 -21.45
CA ASN A 97 -28.34 -28.96 -22.29
C ASN A 97 -28.40 -27.65 -21.50
N THR A 98 -27.71 -26.64 -22.03
CA THR A 98 -27.81 -25.24 -21.61
C THR A 98 -29.18 -24.68 -21.97
N THR A 99 -30.02 -24.42 -20.95
CA THR A 99 -31.11 -23.44 -21.06
C THR A 99 -30.83 -22.30 -20.11
N LYS A 100 -30.03 -21.34 -20.58
CA LYS A 100 -29.83 -20.03 -19.94
C LYS A 100 -31.16 -19.27 -20.00
N LYS A 101 -31.85 -19.10 -18.85
CA LYS A 101 -32.91 -18.11 -18.72
C LYS A 101 -32.29 -16.82 -18.17
N HIS A 102 -32.03 -15.87 -19.06
CA HIS A 102 -31.83 -14.47 -18.69
C HIS A 102 -33.03 -13.98 -17.88
N PHE A 103 -32.82 -13.58 -16.63
CA PHE A 103 -33.81 -12.83 -15.88
C PHE A 103 -33.61 -11.33 -16.16
N ILE A 104 -34.42 -10.82 -17.08
CA ILE A 104 -34.65 -9.38 -17.22
C ILE A 104 -35.64 -9.02 -16.11
N VAL A 105 -35.20 -8.20 -15.15
CA VAL A 105 -36.11 -7.56 -14.17
C VAL A 105 -36.99 -6.58 -14.94
N LYS A 106 -38.22 -7.01 -15.26
CA LYS A 106 -39.29 -6.11 -15.68
C LYS A 106 -39.85 -5.45 -14.43
N VAL A 107 -39.59 -4.15 -14.30
CA VAL A 107 -40.36 -3.27 -13.43
C VAL A 107 -41.67 -3.00 -14.15
N ASP A 108 -42.80 -3.43 -13.59
CA ASP A 108 -44.12 -3.05 -14.11
C ASP A 108 -44.97 -2.42 -13.01
N HIS A 109 -45.54 -1.27 -13.37
CA HIS A 109 -46.43 -0.45 -12.57
C HIS A 109 -47.80 -1.12 -12.41
N ASP A 110 -48.40 -0.90 -11.24
CA ASP A 110 -49.77 -1.24 -10.88
C ASP A 110 -50.79 -0.96 -12.00
N GLN A 111 -51.74 -1.87 -12.22
CA GLN A 111 -53.20 -1.59 -12.16
C GLN A 111 -54.05 -2.87 -11.99
N VAL A 112 -55.11 -2.71 -11.19
CA VAL A 112 -56.12 -3.67 -10.72
C VAL A 112 -57.15 -4.04 -11.79
N LYS A 113 -57.55 -5.33 -11.90
CA LYS A 113 -58.97 -5.82 -11.99
C LYS A 113 -59.13 -7.34 -12.33
N ARG A 114 -59.51 -8.11 -11.30
CA ARG A 114 -60.68 -9.04 -11.17
C ARG A 114 -60.98 -10.18 -12.20
N HIS A 115 -60.93 -11.43 -11.68
CA HIS A 115 -61.61 -12.73 -12.03
C HIS A 115 -61.16 -13.44 -13.34
N LYS A 116 -61.02 -14.78 -13.44
CA LYS A 116 -61.93 -15.89 -13.08
C LYS A 116 -61.20 -17.27 -13.05
N ILE A 117 -61.81 -18.20 -12.32
CA ILE A 117 -61.47 -19.61 -11.98
C ILE A 117 -61.20 -20.56 -13.17
N SER A 118 -60.26 -21.50 -13.00
CA SER A 118 -60.26 -22.86 -13.62
C SER A 118 -59.38 -23.81 -12.80
N SER A 119 -59.97 -24.91 -12.31
CA SER A 119 -59.41 -25.97 -11.47
C SER A 119 -58.66 -27.07 -12.25
N PHE A 120 -58.25 -28.12 -11.50
CA PHE A 120 -57.63 -29.42 -11.86
C PHE A 120 -56.08 -29.42 -11.76
N ASP A 121 -55.40 -30.26 -10.98
CA ASP A 121 -55.78 -31.49 -10.26
C ASP A 121 -54.84 -31.77 -9.07
N ASP A 122 -55.41 -32.45 -8.07
CA ASP A 122 -54.76 -33.01 -6.88
C ASP A 122 -53.77 -34.14 -7.20
N ALA A 123 -52.60 -34.11 -6.57
CA ALA A 123 -51.80 -35.30 -6.30
C ALA A 123 -51.17 -35.19 -4.91
N ASN A 124 -51.86 -35.78 -3.93
CA ASN A 124 -51.33 -36.06 -2.60
C ASN A 124 -50.04 -36.88 -2.71
N SER A 125 -48.96 -36.41 -2.10
CA SER A 125 -47.84 -37.25 -1.70
C SER A 125 -47.47 -36.92 -0.26
N THR A 126 -47.63 -37.94 0.56
CA THR A 126 -47.40 -38.04 1.99
C THR A 126 -46.03 -37.51 2.37
N VAL A 127 -45.98 -36.43 3.15
CA VAL A 127 -44.74 -35.97 3.79
C VAL A 127 -44.63 -36.69 5.13
N ALA A 128 -43.68 -37.63 5.20
CA ALA A 128 -43.20 -38.16 6.46
C ALA A 128 -42.48 -37.05 7.22
N SER A 129 -42.85 -36.87 8.50
CA SER A 129 -42.14 -36.02 9.44
C SER A 129 -40.67 -36.41 9.51
N ALA A 130 -39.79 -35.54 9.04
CA ALA A 130 -38.37 -35.56 9.38
C ALA A 130 -38.13 -34.51 10.48
N GLU A 131 -37.51 -34.94 11.56
CA GLU A 131 -37.15 -34.14 12.73
C GLU A 131 -36.23 -32.95 12.37
N PRO A 132 -36.27 -31.85 13.15
CA PRO A 132 -35.44 -30.68 12.94
C PRO A 132 -34.06 -30.93 13.57
N SER A 133 -33.13 -31.51 12.83
CA SER A 133 -31.73 -31.55 13.27
C SER A 133 -30.79 -31.46 12.06
N ASN A 134 -29.81 -30.55 12.14
CA ASN A 134 -28.64 -30.31 11.24
C ASN A 134 -28.62 -29.03 10.36
N VAL A 135 -29.62 -28.16 10.38
CA VAL A 135 -29.54 -26.90 9.59
C VAL A 135 -28.53 -25.91 10.17
N ASP A 136 -28.42 -25.85 11.51
CA ASP A 136 -27.52 -24.93 12.20
C ASP A 136 -26.03 -25.30 12.03
N ASP A 137 -25.70 -26.59 11.90
CA ASP A 137 -24.31 -27.07 11.79
C ASP A 137 -23.72 -26.82 10.38
N LEU A 138 -24.54 -26.98 9.33
CA LEU A 138 -24.15 -26.68 7.95
C LEU A 138 -23.95 -25.17 7.71
N SER A 139 -24.77 -24.34 8.37
CA SER A 139 -24.65 -22.89 8.31
C SER A 139 -23.34 -22.41 8.94
N ALA A 140 -23.01 -22.93 10.13
CA ALA A 140 -21.77 -22.61 10.83
C ALA A 140 -20.51 -23.04 10.06
N SER A 141 -20.55 -24.20 9.38
CA SER A 141 -19.46 -24.68 8.54
C SER A 141 -19.21 -23.78 7.33
N SER A 142 -20.29 -23.33 6.68
CA SER A 142 -20.24 -22.42 5.52
C SER A 142 -19.64 -21.05 5.87
N VAL A 143 -20.04 -20.48 7.01
CA VAL A 143 -19.47 -19.21 7.50
C VAL A 143 -17.98 -19.35 7.80
N LYS A 144 -17.56 -20.44 8.44
CA LYS A 144 -16.13 -20.71 8.69
C LYS A 144 -15.31 -20.78 7.42
N TYR A 145 -15.85 -21.41 6.37
CA TYR A 145 -15.20 -21.45 5.06
C TYR A 145 -15.01 -20.05 4.46
N LEU A 146 -16.06 -19.21 4.47
CA LEU A 146 -15.99 -17.85 3.94
C LEU A 146 -14.99 -16.98 4.69
N ILE A 147 -14.92 -17.11 6.03
CA ILE A 147 -13.93 -16.42 6.85
C ILE A 147 -12.52 -16.90 6.48
N ALA A 148 -12.30 -18.21 6.34
CA ALA A 148 -11.00 -18.77 5.99
C ALA A 148 -10.51 -18.30 4.61
N GLU A 149 -11.36 -18.32 3.59
CA GLU A 149 -11.03 -17.81 2.25
C GLU A 149 -10.77 -16.31 2.24
N CYS A 150 -11.50 -15.55 3.07
CA CYS A 150 -11.28 -14.11 3.26
C CYS A 150 -9.89 -13.85 3.86
N GLU A 151 -9.53 -14.55 4.94
CA GLU A 151 -8.23 -14.40 5.59
C GLU A 151 -7.07 -14.86 4.68
N ASP A 152 -7.23 -15.96 3.95
CA ASP A 152 -6.25 -16.39 2.95
C ASP A 152 -6.07 -15.35 1.84
N SER A 153 -7.16 -14.75 1.35
CA SER A 153 -7.10 -13.67 0.36
C SER A 153 -6.41 -12.41 0.90
N LYS A 154 -6.69 -12.02 2.15
CA LYS A 154 -5.97 -10.91 2.83
C LYS A 154 -4.49 -11.21 2.96
N GLN A 155 -4.13 -12.42 3.40
CA GLN A 155 -2.74 -12.81 3.58
C GLN A 155 -1.97 -12.83 2.25
N LYS A 156 -2.59 -13.36 1.19
CA LYS A 156 -2.04 -13.32 -0.18
C LYS A 156 -1.83 -11.89 -0.67
N TYR A 157 -2.80 -11.01 -0.45
CA TYR A 157 -2.70 -9.60 -0.84
C TYR A 157 -1.55 -8.89 -0.10
N LEU A 158 -1.46 -9.08 1.22
CA LEU A 158 -0.44 -8.46 2.07
C LEU A 158 0.97 -9.02 1.80
N SER A 159 1.09 -10.29 1.37
CA SER A 159 2.39 -10.94 1.13
C SER A 159 3.31 -10.18 0.15
N VAL A 160 2.74 -9.49 -0.84
CA VAL A 160 3.51 -8.67 -1.78
C VAL A 160 4.14 -7.46 -1.09
N PHE A 161 3.47 -6.90 -0.10
CA PHE A 161 3.99 -5.77 0.68
C PHE A 161 5.00 -6.26 1.72
N SER A 162 4.70 -7.35 2.43
CA SER A 162 5.63 -7.94 3.40
C SER A 162 6.94 -8.37 2.74
N SER A 163 6.90 -8.94 1.53
CA SER A 163 8.12 -9.31 0.80
C SER A 163 8.94 -8.10 0.35
N LYS A 164 8.29 -7.01 -0.06
CA LYS A 164 8.96 -5.74 -0.38
C LYS A 164 9.60 -5.10 0.86
N LEU A 165 8.90 -5.12 1.99
CA LEU A 165 9.42 -4.63 3.27
C LEU A 165 10.69 -5.40 3.67
N ALA A 166 10.62 -6.74 3.66
CA ALA A 166 11.78 -7.58 3.98
C ALA A 166 12.98 -7.32 3.04
N ALA A 167 12.73 -7.12 1.74
CA ALA A 167 13.78 -6.79 0.79
C ALA A 167 14.42 -5.42 1.10
N ALA A 168 13.62 -4.39 1.39
CA ALA A 168 14.10 -3.06 1.75
C ALA A 168 14.89 -3.07 3.06
N GLN A 169 14.41 -3.79 4.09
CA GLN A 169 15.12 -3.99 5.35
C GLN A 169 16.48 -4.64 5.13
N GLN A 170 16.55 -5.68 4.29
CA GLN A 170 17.83 -6.33 3.97
C GLN A 170 18.81 -5.39 3.26
N GLU A 171 18.34 -4.60 2.30
CA GLU A 171 19.17 -3.62 1.60
C GLU A 171 19.68 -2.52 2.53
N PHE A 172 18.81 -2.03 3.42
CA PHE A 172 19.18 -1.09 4.47
C PHE A 172 20.26 -1.69 5.38
N GLN A 173 20.08 -2.91 5.87
CA GLN A 173 21.03 -3.56 6.78
C GLN A 173 22.41 -3.76 6.14
N ASN A 174 22.44 -4.10 4.86
CA ASN A 174 23.67 -4.23 4.08
C ASN A 174 24.41 -2.89 3.99
N SER A 175 23.69 -1.80 3.69
CA SER A 175 24.27 -0.45 3.56
C SER A 175 24.70 0.10 4.92
N TYR A 176 23.88 -0.09 5.96
CA TYR A 176 24.15 0.32 7.33
C TYR A 176 25.43 -0.35 7.87
N THR A 177 25.56 -1.67 7.67
CA THR A 177 26.76 -2.42 8.08
C THR A 177 28.01 -1.95 7.35
N GLN A 178 27.92 -1.67 6.06
CA GLN A 178 29.05 -1.14 5.27
C GLN A 178 29.52 0.21 5.82
N VAL A 179 28.60 1.12 6.12
CA VAL A 179 28.93 2.43 6.67
C VAL A 179 29.55 2.31 8.06
N ASN A 180 28.98 1.49 8.94
CA ASN A 180 29.53 1.29 10.29
C ASN A 180 30.93 0.68 10.25
N LYS A 181 31.17 -0.29 9.35
CA LYS A 181 32.50 -0.84 9.13
C LYS A 181 33.50 0.24 8.69
N ALA A 182 33.12 1.11 7.76
CA ALA A 182 33.98 2.21 7.32
C ALA A 182 34.32 3.18 8.47
N TYR A 183 33.37 3.47 9.37
CA TYR A 183 33.63 4.26 10.58
C TYR A 183 34.63 3.56 11.52
N HIS A 184 34.45 2.28 11.79
CA HIS A 184 35.35 1.51 12.65
C HIS A 184 36.76 1.38 12.07
N ASP A 185 36.89 1.12 10.76
CA ASP A 185 38.17 1.03 10.06
C ASP A 185 38.91 2.38 10.08
N THR A 186 38.17 3.50 10.08
CA THR A 186 38.74 4.85 10.19
C THR A 186 39.14 5.20 11.63
N GLY A 187 38.41 4.72 12.65
CA GLY A 187 38.71 4.97 14.06
C GLY A 187 39.84 4.11 14.66
N THR A 188 40.11 2.93 14.06
CA THR A 188 41.19 2.03 14.49
C THR A 188 42.55 2.43 13.93
N ASN A 189 42.58 3.05 12.76
CA ASN A 189 43.76 3.70 12.22
C ASN A 189 43.86 5.10 12.84
N GLN A 190 44.87 5.35 13.69
CA GLN A 190 45.19 6.64 14.32
C GLN A 190 45.51 7.78 13.33
N THR A 191 45.02 7.73 12.10
CA THR A 191 44.95 8.87 11.21
C THR A 191 43.96 9.87 11.79
N THR A 192 44.50 10.75 12.64
CA THR A 192 44.02 12.12 12.86
C THR A 192 43.26 12.58 11.62
N PHE A 193 42.04 13.10 11.77
CA PHE A 193 41.20 13.60 10.67
C PHE A 193 42.08 14.24 9.59
N TRP A 194 42.30 13.53 8.48
CA TRP A 194 43.39 13.84 7.55
C TRP A 194 43.33 15.29 7.05
N TRP A 195 42.10 15.80 6.91
CA TRP A 195 41.80 17.14 6.50
C TRP A 195 42.21 18.17 7.56
N LEU A 196 42.11 17.86 8.85
CA LEU A 196 42.51 18.74 9.93
C LEU A 196 44.04 18.91 9.97
N GLU A 197 44.78 17.82 9.79
CA GLU A 197 46.25 17.85 9.69
C GLU A 197 46.71 18.61 8.44
N ALA A 198 46.07 18.35 7.29
CA ALA A 198 46.34 19.08 6.06
C ALA A 198 46.09 20.60 6.22
N LEU A 199 45.00 20.98 6.89
CA LEU A 199 44.70 22.38 7.19
C LEU A 199 45.63 22.97 8.26
N HIS A 200 46.17 22.17 9.18
CA HIS A 200 47.20 22.62 10.12
C HIS A 200 48.49 23.00 9.40
N HIS A 201 48.97 22.16 8.49
CA HIS A 201 50.11 22.52 7.64
C HIS A 201 49.81 23.71 6.72
N ALA A 202 48.57 23.83 6.22
CA ALA A 202 48.16 24.96 5.41
C ALA A 202 48.24 26.30 6.14
N GLU A 203 47.92 26.31 7.43
CA GLU A 203 47.94 27.50 8.28
C GLU A 203 49.35 28.02 8.55
N GLN A 204 50.38 27.16 8.49
CA GLN A 204 51.77 27.53 8.73
C GLN A 204 52.42 28.28 7.55
N ASN A 205 51.83 28.23 6.36
CA ASN A 205 52.38 28.86 5.16
C ASN A 205 51.32 29.75 4.47
N LYS A 206 51.56 31.06 4.47
CA LYS A 206 50.62 32.06 3.95
C LYS A 206 50.33 31.91 2.44
N ASP A 207 51.35 31.60 1.65
CA ASP A 207 51.18 31.44 0.20
C ASP A 207 50.34 30.20 -0.11
N PHE A 208 50.61 29.11 0.60
CA PHE A 208 49.84 27.87 0.47
C PHE A 208 48.41 28.00 1.00
N SER A 209 48.20 28.69 2.13
CA SER A 209 46.86 29.03 2.65
C SER A 209 46.03 29.80 1.63
N THR A 210 46.63 30.79 0.97
CA THR A 210 45.93 31.65 0.00
C THR A 210 45.55 30.84 -1.24
N GLU A 211 46.48 30.02 -1.73
CA GLU A 211 46.25 29.14 -2.88
C GLU A 211 45.20 28.06 -2.60
N LEU A 212 45.19 27.47 -1.40
CA LEU A 212 44.20 26.48 -1.00
C LEU A 212 42.80 27.08 -0.94
N ILE A 213 42.64 28.26 -0.33
CA ILE A 213 41.36 28.98 -0.28
C ILE A 213 40.87 29.26 -1.70
N ARG A 214 41.73 29.77 -2.59
CA ARG A 214 41.40 30.03 -3.99
C ARG A 214 40.89 28.77 -4.70
N LYS A 215 41.57 27.63 -4.52
CA LYS A 215 41.15 26.36 -5.13
C LYS A 215 39.81 25.86 -4.61
N ILE A 216 39.53 26.02 -3.31
CA ILE A 216 38.24 25.63 -2.73
C ILE A 216 37.13 26.54 -3.28
N GLU A 217 37.36 27.86 -3.37
CA GLU A 217 36.40 28.79 -3.95
C GLU A 217 36.11 28.48 -5.43
N GLU A 218 37.13 28.11 -6.20
CA GLU A 218 36.98 27.66 -7.60
C GLU A 218 36.17 26.37 -7.71
N ALA A 219 36.43 25.39 -6.84
CA ALA A 219 35.68 24.15 -6.80
C ALA A 219 34.21 24.37 -6.42
N LEU A 220 33.94 25.24 -5.44
CA LEU A 220 32.58 25.56 -4.97
C LEU A 220 31.79 26.40 -5.98
N SER A 221 32.46 27.28 -6.72
CA SER A 221 31.81 28.12 -7.75
C SER A 221 31.37 27.31 -8.98
N GLY A 222 31.93 26.11 -9.17
CA GLY A 222 31.65 25.23 -10.30
C GLY A 222 32.01 25.85 -11.65
N ASN A 223 31.95 25.05 -12.72
CA ASN A 223 32.24 25.48 -14.09
C ASN A 223 31.09 26.32 -14.70
N SER A 224 30.48 27.21 -13.91
CA SER A 224 29.30 28.00 -14.29
C SER A 224 29.67 29.05 -15.34
N ASN A 225 29.56 28.66 -16.61
CA ASN A 225 29.61 29.56 -17.77
C ASN A 225 28.38 30.49 -17.86
N SER A 226 27.55 30.58 -16.82
CA SER A 226 26.39 31.47 -16.81
C SER A 226 26.77 32.79 -16.14
N SER A 227 26.63 33.88 -16.89
CA SER A 227 27.07 35.24 -16.57
C SER A 227 26.31 35.92 -15.41
N LYS A 228 25.68 35.13 -14.53
CA LYS A 228 25.05 35.61 -13.29
C LYS A 228 25.75 34.91 -12.13
N SER A 229 26.97 35.39 -11.87
CA SER A 229 27.76 35.05 -10.69
C SER A 229 27.03 35.55 -9.44
N SER A 230 26.08 34.76 -8.92
CA SER A 230 25.79 34.78 -7.49
C SER A 230 27.01 34.12 -6.85
N ARG A 231 28.06 34.90 -6.62
CA ARG A 231 29.18 34.48 -5.79
C ARG A 231 28.55 33.95 -4.51
N ILE A 232 28.64 32.65 -4.26
CA ILE A 232 28.43 32.12 -2.92
C ILE A 232 29.38 32.96 -2.05
N PRO A 233 28.86 33.80 -1.12
CA PRO A 233 29.73 34.64 -0.30
C PRO A 233 30.77 33.71 0.33
N ALA A 234 32.05 34.07 0.29
CA ALA A 234 33.10 33.27 0.92
C ALA A 234 32.69 33.00 2.37
N ARG A 235 32.19 31.79 2.64
CA ARG A 235 31.62 31.41 3.95
C ARG A 235 32.71 31.35 5.01
N PHE A 236 33.97 31.33 4.58
CA PHE A 236 35.16 31.35 5.40
C PHE A 236 36.16 32.40 4.84
N ARG A 237 36.94 33.03 5.73
CA ARG A 237 37.92 34.09 5.39
C ARG A 237 39.37 33.70 5.70
N SER A 238 39.55 32.55 6.34
CA SER A 238 40.85 32.00 6.76
C SER A 238 40.78 30.48 6.89
N ILE A 239 41.94 29.83 6.89
CA ILE A 239 42.06 28.40 7.17
C ILE A 239 41.46 28.04 8.54
N HIS A 240 41.61 28.91 9.54
CA HIS A 240 40.98 28.74 10.84
C HIS A 240 39.45 28.69 10.75
N SER A 241 38.82 29.66 10.04
CA SER A 241 37.37 29.64 9.84
C SER A 241 36.90 28.46 8.99
N LEU A 242 37.72 27.99 8.05
CA LEU A 242 37.42 26.81 7.24
C LEU A 242 37.42 25.53 8.10
N LYS A 243 38.38 25.37 9.02
CA LYS A 243 38.40 24.25 9.98
C LYS A 243 37.12 24.21 10.80
N TYR A 244 36.72 25.36 11.35
CA TYR A 244 35.50 25.47 12.14
C TYR A 244 34.26 25.13 11.31
N GLN A 245 34.18 25.64 10.08
CA GLN A 245 33.06 25.37 9.18
C GLN A 245 32.97 23.88 8.83
N ILE A 246 34.07 23.25 8.40
CA ILE A 246 34.08 21.82 8.06
C ILE A 246 33.68 20.97 9.28
N GLN A 247 34.23 21.26 10.45
CA GLN A 247 33.87 20.53 11.66
C GLN A 247 32.38 20.68 11.99
N THR A 248 31.88 21.92 11.97
CA THR A 248 30.47 22.22 12.27
C THR A 248 29.53 21.51 11.28
N ASP A 249 29.85 21.54 9.99
CA ASP A 249 29.02 20.91 8.96
C ASP A 249 29.04 19.39 9.06
N LEU A 250 30.19 18.78 9.39
CA LEU A 250 30.30 17.34 9.63
C LEU A 250 29.51 16.93 10.89
N ASP A 251 29.61 17.69 11.98
CA ASP A 251 28.86 17.43 13.22
C ASP A 251 27.34 17.52 12.97
N GLN A 252 26.89 18.52 12.20
CA GLN A 252 25.48 18.67 11.83
C GLN A 252 24.99 17.57 10.87
N LEU A 253 25.85 17.15 9.92
CA LEU A 253 25.55 16.02 9.04
C LEU A 253 25.39 14.72 9.84
N GLU A 254 26.28 14.47 10.81
CA GLU A 254 26.19 13.30 11.69
C GLU A 254 24.96 13.38 12.60
N ALA A 255 24.68 14.54 13.19
CA ALA A 255 23.51 14.74 14.04
C ALA A 255 22.19 14.51 13.28
N SER A 256 22.05 15.08 12.08
CA SER A 256 20.86 14.86 11.24
C SER A 256 20.71 13.41 10.79
N ARG A 257 21.83 12.75 10.41
CA ARG A 257 21.85 11.31 10.13
C ARG A 257 21.35 10.49 11.32
N LYS A 258 21.84 10.80 12.52
CA LYS A 258 21.49 10.08 13.75
C LYS A 258 19.99 10.20 14.04
N VAL A 259 19.44 11.41 14.03
CA VAL A 259 18.00 11.65 14.28
C VAL A 259 17.13 10.88 13.29
N LEU A 260 17.49 10.92 12.00
CA LEU A 260 16.78 10.17 10.96
C LEU A 260 16.83 8.65 11.19
N LEU A 261 18.03 8.10 11.46
CA LEU A 261 18.19 6.66 11.66
C LEU A 261 17.51 6.17 12.94
N ASP A 262 17.61 6.92 14.03
CA ASP A 262 16.96 6.59 15.30
C ASP A 262 15.44 6.50 15.08
N ARG A 263 14.84 7.47 14.38
CA ARG A 263 13.40 7.46 14.07
C ARG A 263 13.00 6.36 13.08
N LEU A 264 13.80 6.12 12.04
CA LEU A 264 13.54 5.06 11.06
C LEU A 264 13.54 3.67 11.72
N LEU A 265 14.51 3.40 12.60
CA LEU A 265 14.64 2.14 13.33
C LEU A 265 13.54 1.95 14.39
N GLU A 266 13.05 3.04 14.99
CA GLU A 266 11.88 2.99 15.87
C GLU A 266 10.63 2.56 15.11
N ILE A 267 10.39 3.16 13.93
CA ILE A 267 9.24 2.84 13.09
C ILE A 267 9.32 1.39 12.59
N ASP A 268 10.50 0.94 12.14
CA ASP A 268 10.71 -0.41 11.62
C ASP A 268 10.29 -1.52 12.61
N GLN A 269 10.43 -1.28 13.93
CA GLN A 269 10.02 -2.22 14.98
C GLN A 269 8.52 -2.56 14.94
N THR A 270 7.69 -1.66 14.41
CA THR A 270 6.23 -1.82 14.37
C THR A 270 5.71 -2.10 12.97
N MET A 271 6.53 -2.07 11.93
CA MET A 271 6.06 -2.18 10.53
C MET A 271 5.44 -3.53 10.17
N GLU A 272 5.80 -4.61 10.88
CA GLU A 272 5.13 -5.93 10.72
C GLU A 272 3.71 -5.95 11.33
N THR A 273 3.49 -5.17 12.40
CA THR A 273 2.21 -5.01 13.08
C THR A 273 2.02 -3.54 13.51
N PRO A 274 1.60 -2.66 12.57
CA PRO A 274 1.50 -1.23 12.84
C PRO A 274 0.45 -0.93 13.91
N GLU A 275 0.67 0.14 14.68
CA GLU A 275 -0.31 0.58 15.66
C GLU A 275 -1.56 1.16 14.98
N ASP A 276 -2.74 0.86 15.53
CA ASP A 276 -4.01 1.36 14.98
C ASP A 276 -4.06 2.89 14.92
N GLU A 277 -3.43 3.55 15.90
CA GLU A 277 -3.31 5.02 15.97
C GLU A 277 -2.55 5.58 14.76
N ASP A 278 -1.47 4.93 14.36
CA ASP A 278 -0.67 5.33 13.20
C ASP A 278 -1.42 5.12 11.89
N ILE A 279 -2.15 4.00 11.78
CA ILE A 279 -3.02 3.71 10.62
C ILE A 279 -4.10 4.78 10.49
N GLU A 280 -4.78 5.13 11.59
CA GLU A 280 -5.81 6.16 11.60
C GLU A 280 -5.23 7.54 11.26
N ARG A 281 -4.05 7.86 11.80
CA ARG A 281 -3.35 9.12 11.56
C ARG A 281 -2.98 9.28 10.09
N VAL A 282 -2.56 8.22 9.40
CA VAL A 282 -2.32 8.24 7.94
C VAL A 282 -3.61 8.58 7.18
N GLY A 283 -4.74 8.01 7.60
CA GLY A 283 -6.06 8.28 7.02
C GLY A 283 -6.58 9.72 7.23
N LYS A 284 -6.03 10.46 8.19
CA LYS A 284 -6.44 11.84 8.54
C LYS A 284 -5.35 12.89 8.27
N CYS A 285 -4.21 12.49 7.72
CA CYS A 285 -3.06 13.35 7.53
C CYS A 285 -3.36 14.50 6.56
N ARG A 286 -3.12 15.75 6.99
CA ARG A 286 -3.29 16.96 6.15
C ARG A 286 -2.43 16.98 4.89
N ASN A 287 -1.28 16.29 4.91
CA ASN A 287 -0.33 16.28 3.80
C ASN A 287 -0.66 15.16 2.79
N CYS A 288 -1.25 14.05 3.24
CA CYS A 288 -1.55 12.90 2.38
C CYS A 288 -2.96 12.93 1.80
N GLN A 289 -3.93 13.50 2.54
CA GLN A 289 -5.34 13.41 2.20
C GLN A 289 -5.92 14.77 1.80
N PRO A 290 -6.68 14.85 0.69
CA PRO A 290 -7.36 16.08 0.30
C PRO A 290 -8.49 16.38 1.30
N ASN A 291 -8.55 17.64 1.76
CA ASN A 291 -9.55 18.15 2.70
C ASN A 291 -9.47 17.56 4.13
N CYS A 292 -8.33 17.06 4.56
CA CYS A 292 -8.09 16.69 5.96
C CYS A 292 -7.28 17.77 6.71
N ASP A 293 -7.59 17.99 7.98
CA ASP A 293 -6.92 18.95 8.87
C ASP A 293 -6.14 18.28 10.02
N GLY A 294 -6.03 16.95 10.00
CA GLY A 294 -5.32 16.18 11.00
C GLY A 294 -3.80 16.47 11.04
N PRO A 295 -3.10 16.03 12.08
CA PRO A 295 -1.65 16.20 12.17
C PRO A 295 -0.93 15.44 11.04
N PRO A 296 0.32 15.84 10.68
CA PRO A 296 1.16 15.05 9.78
C PRO A 296 1.27 13.61 10.27
N CYS A 297 1.24 12.61 9.40
CA CYS A 297 1.45 11.22 9.81
C CYS A 297 2.94 10.91 9.98
N VAL A 298 3.23 9.74 10.56
CA VAL A 298 4.60 9.25 10.79
C VAL A 298 5.46 9.29 9.52
N LEU A 299 4.87 8.99 8.35
CA LEU A 299 5.59 9.05 7.08
C LEU A 299 5.98 10.47 6.66
N CYS A 300 5.10 11.44 6.87
CA CYS A 300 5.41 12.85 6.58
C CYS A 300 6.43 13.43 7.56
N GLU A 301 6.34 13.07 8.84
CA GLU A 301 7.34 13.46 9.85
C GLU A 301 8.72 12.87 9.50
N LEU A 302 8.75 11.61 9.06
CA LEU A 302 9.99 10.97 8.62
C LEU A 302 10.55 11.61 7.34
N ASP A 303 9.69 12.03 6.41
CA ASP A 303 10.09 12.72 5.19
C ASP A 303 10.79 14.06 5.49
N GLU A 304 10.32 14.82 6.48
CA GLU A 304 10.99 16.04 6.95
C GLU A 304 12.42 15.76 7.47
N LEU A 305 12.61 14.63 8.17
CA LEU A 305 13.94 14.21 8.62
C LEU A 305 14.84 13.79 7.45
N PHE A 306 14.28 13.11 6.44
CA PHE A 306 15.01 12.77 5.21
C PHE A 306 15.47 14.02 4.48
N GLN A 307 14.57 15.00 4.28
CA GLN A 307 14.90 16.28 3.64
C GLN A 307 15.99 17.03 4.41
N ALA A 308 15.90 17.09 5.74
CA ALA A 308 16.89 17.75 6.59
C ALA A 308 18.28 17.09 6.49
N TYR A 309 18.35 15.77 6.37
CA TYR A 309 19.61 15.05 6.15
C TYR A 309 20.11 15.21 4.70
N GLU A 310 19.22 15.12 3.72
CA GLU A 310 19.52 15.26 2.29
C GLU A 310 20.13 16.62 1.98
N ALA A 311 19.57 17.69 2.54
CA ALA A 311 20.06 19.06 2.37
C ALA A 311 21.48 19.29 2.92
N ARG A 312 21.96 18.41 3.82
CA ARG A 312 23.33 18.44 4.37
C ARG A 312 24.26 17.50 3.62
N LEU A 313 23.73 16.43 3.03
CA LEU A 313 24.51 15.42 2.32
C LEU A 313 24.74 15.78 0.84
N PHE A 314 23.78 16.46 0.20
CA PHE A 314 23.78 16.76 -1.22
C PHE A 314 23.66 18.26 -1.51
N VAL A 315 24.12 18.66 -2.70
CA VAL A 315 23.94 20.01 -3.21
C VAL A 315 22.57 20.11 -3.87
N LEU A 316 21.64 20.81 -3.22
CA LEU A 316 20.29 21.01 -3.75
C LEU A 316 20.23 22.20 -4.72
N LYS A 317 19.36 22.11 -5.73
CA LYS A 317 19.08 23.18 -6.68
C LYS A 317 17.63 23.62 -6.53
N ASN A 318 17.40 24.93 -6.52
CA ASN A 318 16.07 25.49 -6.57
C ASN A 318 15.41 25.28 -7.95
N GLU A 319 14.11 25.55 -8.05
CA GLU A 319 13.31 25.42 -9.29
C GLU A 319 13.87 26.21 -10.47
N ARG A 320 14.68 27.24 -10.21
CA ARG A 320 15.34 28.08 -11.21
C ARG A 320 16.75 27.59 -11.58
N GLY A 321 17.15 26.42 -11.09
CA GLY A 321 18.46 25.81 -11.32
C GLY A 321 19.61 26.45 -10.55
N GLY A 322 19.31 27.36 -9.61
CA GLY A 322 20.30 27.96 -8.71
C GLY A 322 20.60 27.03 -7.54
N ILE A 323 21.85 26.97 -7.11
CA ILE A 323 22.27 26.15 -5.96
C ILE A 323 21.66 26.75 -4.69
N ILE A 324 21.04 25.91 -3.85
CA ILE A 324 20.61 26.28 -2.50
C ILE A 324 21.84 26.30 -1.60
N SER A 325 22.03 27.40 -0.89
CA SER A 325 23.32 27.71 -0.26
C SER A 325 23.50 27.02 1.09
N SER A 326 22.42 26.56 1.74
CA SER A 326 22.47 25.94 3.07
C SER A 326 21.33 24.98 3.30
N ALA A 327 21.51 24.06 4.24
CA ALA A 327 20.43 23.18 4.67
C ALA A 327 19.28 23.90 5.37
N GLU A 328 19.53 25.12 5.89
CA GLU A 328 18.53 25.99 6.49
C GLU A 328 17.74 26.80 5.45
N GLU A 329 18.24 26.88 4.20
CA GLU A 329 17.57 27.51 3.06
C GLU A 329 16.79 26.51 2.19
N ALA A 330 17.06 25.21 2.37
CA ALA A 330 16.43 24.10 1.66
C ALA A 330 15.16 23.65 2.36
#